data_AF-A0A961T5E7-F1
#
_entry.id   AF-A0A961T5E7-F1
#
_cell.length_a   1.000
_cell.length_b   1.000
_cell.length_c   1.000
_cell.angle_alpha   90.00
_cell.angle_beta   90.00
_cell.angle_gamma   90.00
#
_symmetry.space_group_name_H-M   'P 1'
#
loop_
_entity.id
_entity.type
_entity.pdbx_description
1 polymer ?
#
loop_
_entity_poly.entity_id
_entity_poly.type
_entity_poly.pdbx_seq_one_letter_code
_entity_poly.pdbx_strand_id
1 'polypeptide(L)' 'MRIDGGGAQKLAYRSCHVQGCVIPFRLSGGLENRFRRGSKLALRLFDIDGKPLDIEMSLIGFIAARRAMEGG' A
#
# COMPACT_ATOMS: atom_id res chain seq x y z
N MET A 1 -5.82 0.44 -4.02
CA MET A 1 -5.27 0.29 -2.65
C MET A 1 -6.37 0.47 -1.62
N ARG A 2 -6.49 -0.42 -0.66
CA ARG A 2 -7.52 -0.38 0.39
C ARG A 2 -6.91 -0.87 1.71
N ILE A 3 -7.26 -0.23 2.82
CA ILE A 3 -6.90 -0.70 4.15
C ILE A 3 -8.15 -1.25 4.81
N ASP A 4 -8.10 -2.51 5.24
CA ASP A 4 -9.21 -3.29 5.77
C ASP A 4 -10.46 -3.19 4.85
N GLY A 5 -11.61 -2.82 5.41
CA GLY A 5 -12.86 -2.56 4.69
C GLY A 5 -13.04 -1.11 4.21
N GLY A 6 -12.01 -0.26 4.32
CA GLY A 6 -12.10 1.17 4.02
C GLY A 6 -12.26 1.50 2.53
N GLY A 7 -12.45 2.80 2.23
CA GLY A 7 -12.56 3.29 0.86
C GLY A 7 -11.31 3.00 0.02
N ALA A 8 -11.53 2.54 -1.22
CA ALA A 8 -10.45 2.23 -2.15
C ALA A 8 -9.85 3.52 -2.74
N GLN A 9 -8.52 3.62 -2.69
CA GLN A 9 -7.75 4.66 -3.35
C GLN A 9 -7.16 4.13 -4.66
N LYS A 10 -7.41 4.85 -5.77
CA LYS A 10 -6.79 4.59 -7.06
C LYS A 10 -5.34 5.05 -7.02
N LEU A 11 -4.45 4.22 -7.57
CA LEU A 11 -3.04 4.52 -7.72
C LEU A 11 -2.67 4.42 -9.20
N ALA A 12 -1.58 5.08 -9.60
CA ALA A 12 -1.08 5.06 -10.96
C ALA A 12 0.33 4.48 -10.99
N TYR A 13 0.59 3.62 -11.99
CA TYR A 13 1.96 3.22 -12.31
C TYR A 13 2.76 4.43 -12.76
N ARG A 14 3.97 4.58 -12.24
CA ARG A 14 4.91 5.62 -12.70
C ARG A 14 5.86 5.07 -13.76
N SER A 15 6.41 3.89 -13.52
CA SER A 15 7.38 3.23 -14.40
C SER A 15 7.40 1.72 -14.13
N CYS A 16 7.85 0.95 -15.11
CA CYS A 16 8.12 -0.48 -14.97
C CYS A 16 9.57 -0.78 -15.38
N HIS A 17 10.22 -1.64 -14.60
CA HIS A 17 11.60 -2.06 -14.77
C HIS A 17 11.66 -3.59 -14.78
N VAL A 18 12.84 -4.15 -15.05
CA VAL A 18 13.02 -5.61 -15.14
C VAL A 18 12.62 -6.33 -13.85
N GLN A 19 12.69 -5.66 -12.70
CA GLN A 19 12.32 -6.20 -11.39
C GLN A 19 10.86 -5.92 -10.97
N GLY A 20 10.10 -5.21 -11.80
CA GLY A 20 8.70 -4.88 -11.54
C GLY A 20 8.35 -3.41 -11.72
N CYS A 21 7.11 -3.08 -11.36
CA CYS A 21 6.55 -1.76 -11.54
C CYS A 21 6.53 -0.93 -10.25
N VAL A 22 6.76 0.37 -10.39
CA VAL A 22 6.76 1.34 -9.30
C VAL A 22 5.44 2.10 -9.30
N ILE A 23 4.73 2.03 -8.18
CA ILE A 23 3.48 2.76 -7.91
C ILE A 23 3.73 3.69 -6.72
N PRO A 24 4.05 4.97 -6.96
CA PRO A 24 4.28 5.90 -5.87
C PRO A 24 2.95 6.29 -5.21
N PHE A 25 2.98 6.42 -3.89
CA PHE A 25 1.90 7.06 -3.12
C PHE A 25 2.51 7.83 -1.95
N ARG A 26 1.83 8.90 -1.54
CA ARG A 26 2.23 9.65 -0.34
C ARG A 26 1.47 9.12 0.85
N LEU A 27 2.21 8.73 1.88
CA LEU A 27 1.63 8.40 3.17
C LEU A 27 1.44 9.69 3.97
N SER A 28 0.26 10.29 3.88
CA SER A 28 -0.04 11.55 4.57
C SER A 28 -1.50 11.63 5.01
N GLY A 29 -1.75 12.43 6.05
CA GLY A 29 -3.09 12.77 6.53
C GLY A 29 -3.92 11.53 6.88
N GLY A 30 -5.16 11.47 6.39
CA GLY A 30 -6.09 10.38 6.68
C GLY A 30 -5.59 9.00 6.26
N LEU A 31 -4.74 8.90 5.23
CA LEU A 31 -4.18 7.62 4.81
C LEU A 31 -3.18 7.07 5.83
N GLU A 32 -2.30 7.92 6.34
CA GLU A 32 -1.32 7.52 7.37
C GLU A 32 -2.04 7.00 8.63
N ASN A 33 -3.09 7.68 9.06
CA ASN A 33 -3.93 7.25 10.17
C ASN A 33 -4.57 5.87 9.94
N ARG A 34 -4.96 5.55 8.70
CA ARG A 34 -5.46 4.22 8.36
C ARG A 34 -4.34 3.18 8.40
N PHE A 35 -3.14 3.47 7.90
CA PHE A 35 -2.00 2.54 8.01
C PHE A 35 -1.62 2.24 9.46
N ARG A 36 -1.67 3.25 10.34
CA ARG A 36 -1.36 3.08 11.77
C ARG A 36 -2.35 2.18 12.50
N ARG A 37 -3.64 2.26 12.17
CA ARG A 37 -4.70 1.54 12.89
C ARG A 37 -5.16 0.25 12.21
N GLY A 38 -4.93 0.14 10.91
CA GLY A 38 -5.38 -0.99 10.13
C GLY A 38 -4.53 -2.23 10.37
N SER A 39 -5.09 -3.39 10.03
CA SER A 39 -4.38 -4.67 10.15
C SER A 39 -3.96 -5.22 8.80
N LYS A 40 -4.64 -4.83 7.72
CA LYS A 40 -4.39 -5.34 6.37
C LYS A 40 -4.45 -4.26 5.30
N LEU A 41 -3.49 -4.31 4.39
CA LEU A 41 -3.50 -3.57 3.14
C LEU A 41 -3.79 -4.51 1.98
N ALA A 42 -4.82 -4.19 1.19
CA ALA A 42 -5.17 -4.89 -0.04
C ALA A 42 -4.87 -4.02 -1.27
N LEU A 43 -4.15 -4.59 -2.22
CA LEU A 43 -3.86 -4.02 -3.52
C LEU A 43 -4.46 -4.91 -4.60
N ARG A 44 -5.32 -4.32 -5.43
CA ARG A 44 -5.76 -4.94 -6.68
C ARG A 44 -5.01 -4.29 -7.83
N LEU A 45 -4.25 -5.09 -8.56
CA LEU A 45 -3.53 -4.73 -9.76
C LEU A 45 -4.16 -5.46 -10.95
N PHE A 46 -3.76 -5.06 -12.15
CA PHE A 46 -4.10 -5.75 -13.38
C PHE A 46 -2.80 -5.99 -14.14
N ASP A 47 -2.63 -7.21 -14.64
CA ASP A 47 -1.51 -7.53 -15.53
C ASP A 47 -1.74 -7.00 -16.96
N ILE A 48 -0.82 -7.32 -17.87
CA ILE A 48 -0.89 -6.87 -19.27
C ILE A 48 -2.09 -7.46 -20.04
N ASP A 49 -2.63 -8.59 -19.58
CA ASP A 49 -3.81 -9.24 -20.15
C ASP A 49 -5.12 -8.74 -19.50
N GLY A 50 -5.01 -7.79 -18.55
CA GLY A 50 -6.14 -7.27 -17.79
C GLY A 50 -6.65 -8.24 -16.71
N LYS A 51 -5.90 -9.29 -16.37
CA LYS A 51 -6.29 -10.20 -15.28
C LYS A 51 -6.01 -9.55 -13.93
N PRO A 52 -6.94 -9.65 -12.97
CA PRO A 52 -6.73 -9.07 -11.66
C PRO A 52 -5.67 -9.86 -10.89
N LEU A 53 -4.76 -9.14 -10.25
CA LEU A 53 -3.80 -9.65 -9.28
C LEU A 53 -4.08 -8.99 -7.93
N ASP A 54 -4.53 -9.79 -6.97
CA ASP A 54 -4.81 -9.33 -5.61
C ASP A 54 -3.63 -9.64 -4.68
N ILE A 55 -3.07 -8.60 -4.08
CA ILE A 55 -1.94 -8.66 -3.14
C ILE A 55 -2.45 -8.19 -1.78
N GLU A 56 -2.24 -9.01 -0.76
CA GLU A 56 -2.52 -8.66 0.63
C GLU A 56 -1.23 -8.52 1.42
N MET A 57 -1.14 -7.48 2.24
CA MET A 57 0.00 -7.21 3.10
C MET A 57 -0.48 -6.95 4.53
N SER A 58 0.19 -7.57 5.49
CA SER A 58 -0.04 -7.31 6.91
C SER A 58 0.49 -5.92 7.27
N LEU A 59 -0.30 -5.19 8.06
CA LEU A 59 0.11 -3.93 8.69
C LEU A 59 0.52 -4.12 10.16
N ILE A 60 0.55 -5.38 10.65
CA ILE A 60 1.06 -5.69 11.98
C ILE A 60 2.52 -5.27 12.06
N GLY A 61 2.85 -4.46 13.08
CA GLY A 61 4.20 -3.92 13.28
C GLY A 61 4.47 -2.61 12.54
N PHE A 62 3.53 -2.07 11.77
CA PHE A 62 3.71 -0.81 11.03
C PHE A 62 4.14 0.35 11.94
N ILE A 63 3.49 0.52 13.11
CA ILE A 63 3.84 1.57 14.07
C ILE A 63 5.26 1.39 14.60
N ALA A 64 5.64 0.15 14.94
CA ALA A 64 6.97 -0.15 15.47
C ALA A 64 8.06 0.16 14.46
N ALA A 65 7.89 -0.29 13.21
CA ALA A 65 8.81 0.00 12.11
C ALA A 65 8.93 1.51 11.85
N ARG A 66 7.81 2.23 11.87
CA ARG A 66 7.79 3.68 11.65
C ARG A 66 8.55 4.45 12.73
N ARG A 67 8.39 4.08 14.01
CA ARG A 67 9.16 4.67 15.12
C ARG A 67 10.66 4.43 14.96
N ALA A 68 11.06 3.23 14.54
CA ALA A 68 12.47 2.91 14.31
C ALA A 68 13.09 3.77 13.19
N MET A 69 12.31 4.14 12.17
CA MET A 69 12.76 5.04 11.10
C MET A 69 12.81 6.52 11.50
N GLU A 70 12.03 6.93 12.50
CA GLU A 70 11.95 8.32 12.99
C GLU A 70 13.03 8.66 14.03
N GLY A 71 13.89 7.71 14.42
CA GLY A 71 15.05 7.96 15.27
C GLY A 71 14.88 7.70 16.77
N GLY A 72 13.74 7.14 17.21
CA GLY A 72 13.51 6.72 18.60
C GLY A 72 13.12 7.85 19.54
#